data_AF-A0A7U2NQE8-F1
#
_entry.id   AF-A0A7U2NQE8-F1
#
_cell.length_a   1.000
_cell.length_b   1.000
_cell.length_c   1.000
_cell.angle_alpha   90.00
_cell.angle_beta   90.00
_cell.angle_gamma   90.00
#
_symmetry.space_group_name_H-M   'P 1'
#
loop_
_entity.id
_entity.type
_entity.pdbx_description
1 polymer ?
#
loop_
_entity_poly.entity_id
_entity_poly.type
_entity_poly.pdbx_seq_one_letter_code
_entity_poly.pdbx_strand_id
1 'polypeptide(L)'
;MVSFTTLALLATSAIAGPVVRDIAIPKNWHWKVENCEAGCGRRGCYYYFNVTVPSVENGPAGVKALCNVYEQGYENSFTVPSTYTDCRLLEGVNNGVAARPSLRTSDGNGSPKEIEVSFLYAGYGDRPAYNFSGSHKVTYNQFVSPPLNFTITPKKVFGVA
;
A
#
# COMPACT_ATOMS: atom_id res chain seq x y z
N MET A 1 50.16 43.33 -25.72
CA MET A 1 48.74 43.03 -25.40
C MET A 1 48.62 41.53 -25.28
N VAL A 2 48.31 41.04 -24.07
CA VAL A 2 48.30 39.61 -23.72
C VAL A 2 46.92 39.05 -24.05
N SER A 3 46.85 38.08 -24.96
CA SER A 3 45.60 37.43 -25.34
C SER A 3 45.37 36.21 -24.46
N PHE A 4 44.39 36.28 -23.56
CA PHE A 4 43.97 35.16 -22.70
C PHE A 4 42.90 34.34 -23.42
N THR A 5 43.26 33.14 -23.87
CA THR A 5 42.31 32.10 -24.33
C THR A 5 41.73 31.38 -23.12
N THR A 6 40.48 31.68 -22.76
CA THR A 6 39.71 30.95 -21.75
C THR A 6 39.06 29.71 -22.37
N LEU A 7 39.52 28.51 -22.01
CA LEU A 7 38.81 27.24 -22.24
C LEU A 7 37.67 27.12 -21.22
N ALA A 8 36.42 27.11 -21.67
CA ALA A 8 35.27 26.74 -20.85
C ALA A 8 35.01 25.22 -21.00
N LEU A 9 35.41 24.44 -20.00
CA LEU A 9 35.01 23.04 -19.85
C LEU A 9 33.58 22.99 -19.28
N LEU A 10 32.59 22.74 -20.15
CA LEU A 10 31.23 22.40 -19.73
C LEU A 10 31.25 20.94 -19.25
N ALA A 11 31.41 20.74 -17.94
CA ALA A 11 31.15 19.44 -17.33
C ALA A 11 29.64 19.19 -17.33
N THR A 12 29.15 18.45 -18.33
CA THR A 12 27.81 17.88 -18.31
C THR A 12 27.76 16.77 -17.26
N SER A 13 27.36 17.12 -16.05
CA SER A 13 26.96 16.15 -15.03
C SER A 13 25.70 15.44 -15.55
N ALA A 14 25.87 14.27 -16.16
CA ALA A 14 24.75 13.37 -16.40
C ALA A 14 24.27 12.86 -15.04
N ILE A 15 23.23 13.48 -14.49
CA ILE A 15 22.48 12.90 -13.37
C ILE A 15 21.83 11.65 -13.96
N ALA A 16 22.47 10.49 -13.79
CA ALA A 16 21.82 9.21 -14.00
C ALA A 16 20.68 9.13 -12.98
N GLY A 17 19.48 9.55 -13.38
CA GLY A 17 18.28 9.35 -12.59
C GLY A 17 18.10 7.85 -12.33
N PRO A 18 17.49 7.46 -11.19
CA PRO A 18 17.26 6.06 -10.90
C PRO A 18 16.50 5.42 -12.06
N VAL A 19 17.10 4.40 -12.68
CA VAL A 19 16.41 3.55 -13.65
C VAL A 19 15.42 2.73 -12.85
N VAL A 20 14.19 3.24 -12.71
CA VAL A 20 13.08 2.45 -12.19
C VAL A 20 12.86 1.33 -13.21
N ARG A 21 13.33 0.13 -12.89
CA ARG A 21 12.99 -1.05 -13.67
C ARG A 21 11.51 -1.32 -13.41
N ASP A 22 10.68 -1.25 -14.43
CA ASP A 22 9.26 -1.58 -14.28
C ASP A 22 9.11 -3.06 -13.92
N ILE A 23 8.53 -3.35 -12.75
CA ILE A 23 8.12 -4.70 -12.36
C ILE A 23 6.64 -4.87 -12.66
N ALA A 24 6.27 -6.00 -13.26
CA ALA A 24 4.87 -6.34 -13.50
C ALA A 24 4.24 -6.98 -12.26
N ILE A 25 2.93 -6.76 -12.07
CA ILE A 25 2.15 -7.50 -11.08
C ILE A 25 2.05 -8.96 -11.54
N PRO A 26 2.43 -9.94 -10.70
CA PRO A 26 2.36 -11.35 -11.09
C PRO A 26 0.93 -11.79 -11.44
N LYS A 27 0.79 -12.64 -12.45
CA LYS A 27 -0.51 -13.14 -12.91
C LYS A 27 -1.16 -14.02 -11.84
N ASN A 28 -2.47 -13.89 -11.65
CA ASN A 28 -3.27 -14.65 -10.66
C ASN A 28 -2.76 -14.50 -9.21
N TRP A 29 -2.11 -13.37 -8.92
CA TRP A 29 -1.57 -13.10 -7.59
C TRP A 29 -2.62 -12.43 -6.70
N HIS A 30 -3.41 -13.25 -6.02
CA HIS A 30 -4.47 -12.80 -5.13
C HIS A 30 -4.03 -12.87 -3.68
N TRP A 31 -4.32 -11.82 -2.92
CA TRP A 31 -4.06 -11.78 -1.49
C TRP A 31 -5.30 -12.23 -0.75
N LYS A 32 -5.15 -13.15 0.19
CA LYS A 32 -6.26 -13.70 0.95
C LYS A 32 -6.48 -12.84 2.19
N VAL A 33 -7.69 -12.33 2.37
CA VAL A 33 -8.10 -11.64 3.58
C VAL A 33 -9.02 -12.55 4.39
N GLU A 34 -8.70 -12.70 5.67
CA GLU A 34 -9.38 -13.60 6.58
C GLU A 34 -9.73 -12.90 7.89
N ASN A 35 -10.81 -13.37 8.52
CA ASN A 35 -11.31 -12.85 9.79
C ASN A 35 -11.54 -11.34 9.74
N CYS A 36 -12.11 -10.84 8.64
CA CYS A 36 -12.34 -9.41 8.48
C CYS A 36 -13.56 -8.96 9.28
N GLU A 37 -13.33 -7.99 10.14
CA GLU A 37 -14.32 -7.25 10.90
C GLU A 37 -14.23 -5.77 10.53
N ALA A 38 -15.36 -5.21 10.15
CA ALA A 38 -15.49 -3.81 9.78
C ALA A 38 -16.69 -3.19 10.49
N GLY A 39 -16.46 -2.05 11.11
CA GLY A 39 -17.48 -1.30 11.84
C GLY A 39 -17.29 0.19 11.77
N CYS A 40 -18.35 0.93 12.09
CA CYS A 40 -18.33 2.39 12.17
C CYS A 40 -18.95 2.85 13.49
N GLY A 41 -18.24 3.75 14.15
CA GLY A 41 -18.73 4.50 15.30
C GLY A 41 -18.79 5.99 15.01
N ARG A 42 -19.08 6.78 16.05
CA ARG A 42 -19.18 8.24 15.93
C ARG A 42 -17.89 8.89 15.41
N ARG A 43 -16.72 8.32 15.73
CA ARG A 43 -15.40 8.87 15.39
C ARG A 43 -14.78 8.27 14.13
N GLY A 44 -15.58 7.60 13.30
CA GLY A 44 -15.12 6.97 12.06
C GLY A 44 -15.24 5.46 12.10
N CYS A 45 -14.70 4.85 11.05
CA CYS A 45 -14.75 3.41 10.85
C CYS A 45 -13.43 2.72 11.19
N TYR A 46 -13.49 1.42 11.45
CA TYR A 46 -12.33 0.57 11.70
C TYR A 46 -12.41 -0.71 10.86
N TYR A 47 -11.25 -1.30 10.64
CA TYR A 47 -11.07 -2.56 9.93
C TYR A 47 -10.01 -3.39 10.63
N TYR A 48 -10.39 -4.61 10.98
CA TYR A 48 -9.52 -5.57 11.63
C TYR A 48 -9.53 -6.86 10.80
N PHE A 49 -8.38 -7.27 10.28
CA PHE A 49 -8.29 -8.46 9.41
C PHE A 49 -6.88 -9.01 9.34
N ASN A 50 -6.77 -10.29 9.01
CA ASN A 50 -5.52 -10.90 8.57
C ASN A 50 -5.43 -10.84 7.05
N VAL A 51 -4.25 -10.58 6.52
CA VAL A 51 -3.97 -10.68 5.08
C VAL A 51 -2.76 -11.58 4.84
N THR A 52 -2.92 -12.49 3.88
CA THR A 52 -1.88 -13.39 3.41
C THR A 52 -1.56 -13.03 1.95
N VAL A 53 -0.33 -12.59 1.73
CA VAL A 53 0.23 -12.35 0.40
C VAL A 53 1.05 -13.60 0.03
N PRO A 54 0.71 -14.32 -1.04
CA PRO A 54 1.44 -15.54 -1.40
C PRO A 54 2.80 -15.21 -2.02
N SER A 55 3.77 -16.12 -1.85
CA SER A 55 5.06 -16.04 -2.53
C SER A 55 4.89 -16.23 -4.04
N VAL A 56 5.76 -15.61 -4.83
CA VAL A 56 5.87 -15.81 -6.27
C VAL A 56 7.25 -16.34 -6.61
N GLU A 57 7.32 -17.36 -7.45
CA GLU A 57 8.58 -17.92 -7.93
C GLU A 57 9.41 -16.83 -8.64
N ASN A 58 10.68 -16.69 -8.24
CA ASN A 58 11.57 -15.61 -8.71
C ASN A 58 11.01 -14.19 -8.47
N GLY A 59 10.10 -14.03 -7.50
CA GLY A 59 9.39 -12.79 -7.22
C GLY A 59 9.35 -12.44 -5.73
N PRO A 60 8.31 -11.70 -5.29
CA PRO A 60 8.15 -11.38 -3.88
C PRO A 60 7.93 -12.63 -3.03
N ALA A 61 8.67 -12.71 -1.93
CA ALA A 61 8.37 -13.68 -0.88
C ALA A 61 7.13 -13.24 -0.10
N GLY A 62 6.24 -14.19 0.15
CA GLY A 62 4.96 -13.97 0.79
C GLY A 62 5.05 -13.65 2.27
N VAL A 63 3.98 -13.09 2.79
CA VAL A 63 3.83 -12.70 4.19
C VAL A 63 2.40 -12.90 4.68
N LYS A 64 2.26 -13.05 5.99
CA LYS A 64 0.98 -12.94 6.69
C LYS A 64 1.08 -11.78 7.67
N ALA A 65 0.11 -10.88 7.64
CA ALA A 65 0.08 -9.71 8.51
C ALA A 65 -1.32 -9.50 9.11
N LEU A 66 -1.35 -9.01 10.35
CA LEU A 66 -2.56 -8.54 11.01
C LEU A 66 -2.68 -7.03 10.82
N CYS A 67 -3.75 -6.59 10.17
CA CYS A 67 -4.08 -5.19 10.00
C CYS A 67 -5.16 -4.78 10.99
N ASN A 68 -4.89 -3.71 11.74
CA ASN A 68 -5.88 -3.00 12.55
C ASN A 68 -5.81 -1.53 12.19
N VAL A 69 -6.74 -1.07 11.35
CA VAL A 69 -6.70 0.27 10.78
C VAL A 69 -7.98 1.04 11.08
N TYR A 70 -7.80 2.33 11.32
CA TYR A 70 -8.88 3.25 11.66
C TYR A 70 -8.95 4.35 10.63
N GLU A 71 -10.17 4.78 10.36
CA GLU A 71 -10.43 5.97 9.56
C GLU A 71 -9.96 7.21 10.33
N GLN A 72 -9.09 7.97 9.68
CA GLN A 72 -8.60 9.25 10.19
C GLN A 72 -9.45 10.40 9.63
N GLY A 73 -9.35 11.58 10.25
CA GLY A 73 -10.01 12.79 9.75
C GLY A 73 -11.34 13.13 10.40
N TYR A 74 -11.63 12.65 11.62
CA TYR A 74 -12.85 13.07 12.33
C TYR A 74 -12.96 14.61 12.42
N GLU A 75 -11.86 15.29 12.76
CA GLU A 75 -11.80 16.75 12.89
C GLU A 75 -12.00 17.51 11.57
N ASN A 76 -11.75 16.88 10.43
CA ASN A 76 -11.96 17.47 9.10
C ASN A 76 -13.15 16.85 8.36
N SER A 77 -14.08 16.24 9.10
CA SER A 77 -15.27 15.58 8.52
C SER A 77 -14.95 14.54 7.45
N PHE A 78 -13.82 13.86 7.59
CA PHE A 78 -13.34 12.78 6.73
C PHE A 78 -13.12 13.20 5.27
N THR A 79 -12.70 14.46 5.07
CA THR A 79 -12.43 15.05 3.74
C THR A 79 -11.00 14.82 3.26
N VAL A 80 -10.11 14.32 4.13
CA VAL A 80 -8.71 14.02 3.79
C VAL A 80 -8.49 12.51 3.84
N PRO A 81 -7.77 11.92 2.87
CA PRO A 81 -7.46 10.48 2.87
C PRO A 81 -6.76 10.07 4.16
N SER A 82 -7.15 8.90 4.70
CA SER A 82 -6.39 8.28 5.77
C SER A 82 -4.97 7.95 5.31
N THR A 83 -4.00 8.00 6.23
CA THR A 83 -2.65 7.50 5.95
C THR A 83 -2.65 5.98 5.97
N TYR A 84 -1.75 5.38 5.17
CA TYR A 84 -1.44 3.96 5.34
C TYR A 84 -0.90 3.72 6.74
N THR A 85 -1.43 2.69 7.41
CA THR A 85 -0.97 2.24 8.72
C THR A 85 -0.35 0.86 8.56
N ASP A 86 0.83 0.67 9.12
CA ASP A 86 1.54 -0.61 9.05
C ASP A 86 0.77 -1.71 9.77
N CYS A 87 0.64 -2.84 9.11
CA CYS A 87 0.09 -4.06 9.66
C CYS A 87 1.20 -4.83 10.39
N ARG A 88 0.84 -5.47 11.49
CA ARG A 88 1.79 -6.29 12.26
C ARG A 88 2.09 -7.58 11.50
N LEU A 89 3.34 -7.76 11.09
CA LEU A 89 3.81 -9.00 10.49
C LEU A 89 3.63 -10.17 11.47
N LEU A 90 3.03 -11.26 11.00
CA LEU A 90 2.83 -12.50 11.77
C LEU A 90 3.76 -13.61 11.27
N GLU A 91 3.91 -13.74 9.95
CA GLU A 91 4.73 -14.77 9.30
C GLU A 91 5.35 -14.22 8.01
N GLY A 92 6.48 -14.79 7.59
CA GLY A 92 7.16 -14.48 6.32
C GLY A 92 8.45 -13.67 6.48
N VAL A 93 8.92 -13.10 5.38
CA VAL A 93 10.12 -12.24 5.36
C VAL A 93 9.78 -10.80 5.74
N ASN A 94 10.79 -9.94 5.90
CA ASN A 94 10.62 -8.51 6.20
C ASN A 94 10.11 -7.69 5.00
N ASN A 95 9.00 -8.13 4.41
CA ASN A 95 8.19 -7.38 3.45
C ASN A 95 7.03 -6.77 4.22
N GLY A 96 6.87 -5.44 4.14
CA GLY A 96 5.85 -4.71 4.87
C GLY A 96 4.46 -4.91 4.28
N VAL A 97 3.44 -4.82 5.12
CA VAL A 97 2.05 -4.65 4.67
C VAL A 97 1.49 -3.44 5.38
N ALA A 98 0.82 -2.57 4.66
CA ALA A 98 0.10 -1.44 5.24
C ALA A 98 -1.31 -1.37 4.65
N ALA A 99 -2.26 -0.84 5.40
CA ALA A 99 -3.62 -0.67 4.92
C ALA A 99 -4.19 0.68 5.34
N ARG A 100 -5.24 1.11 4.64
CA ARG A 100 -6.06 2.26 5.03
C ARG A 100 -7.48 2.15 4.49
N PRO A 101 -8.47 2.76 5.16
CA PRO A 101 -9.77 3.01 4.55
C PRO A 101 -9.65 3.98 3.38
N SER A 102 -10.47 3.81 2.35
CA SER A 102 -10.58 4.80 1.27
C SER A 102 -11.22 6.10 1.77
N LEU A 103 -11.00 7.19 1.03
CA LEU A 103 -11.68 8.46 1.29
C LEU A 103 -13.19 8.29 1.07
N ARG A 104 -14.02 8.95 1.89
CA ARG A 104 -15.47 8.98 1.69
C ARG A 104 -15.81 9.69 0.37
N THR A 105 -16.80 9.17 -0.35
CA THR A 105 -17.26 9.79 -1.60
C THR A 105 -18.21 10.97 -1.40
N SER A 106 -18.65 11.21 -0.16
CA SER A 106 -19.56 12.29 0.22
C SER A 106 -19.09 12.90 1.53
N ASP A 107 -19.07 14.23 1.57
CA ASP A 107 -18.60 15.01 2.73
C ASP A 107 -19.46 14.68 3.96
N GLY A 108 -18.81 14.16 5.02
CA GLY A 108 -19.42 13.91 6.33
C GLY A 108 -20.44 12.77 6.44
N ASN A 109 -21.22 12.49 5.38
CA ASN A 109 -22.26 11.47 5.38
C ASN A 109 -21.81 10.21 4.63
N GLY A 110 -21.86 9.06 5.30
CA GLY A 110 -21.48 7.75 4.74
C GLY A 110 -20.22 7.19 5.39
N SER A 111 -19.67 6.14 4.76
CA SER A 111 -18.52 5.41 5.28
C SER A 111 -17.56 5.07 4.14
N PRO A 112 -16.26 4.83 4.42
CA PRO A 112 -15.32 4.35 3.41
C PRO A 112 -15.85 3.16 2.61
N LYS A 113 -15.81 3.26 1.29
CA LYS A 113 -16.37 2.21 0.42
C LYS A 113 -15.40 1.07 0.18
N GLU A 114 -14.11 1.30 0.40
CA GLU A 114 -13.05 0.33 0.13
C GLU A 114 -12.04 0.30 1.27
N ILE A 115 -11.41 -0.85 1.44
CA ILE A 115 -10.14 -0.99 2.15
C ILE A 115 -9.03 -1.06 1.09
N GLU A 116 -8.03 -0.23 1.24
CA GLU A 116 -6.82 -0.24 0.40
C GLU A 116 -5.70 -0.95 1.17
N VAL A 117 -5.02 -1.88 0.52
CA VAL A 117 -3.89 -2.62 1.07
C VAL A 117 -2.68 -2.41 0.16
N SER A 118 -1.54 -2.13 0.76
CA SER A 118 -0.24 -2.02 0.11
C SER A 118 0.71 -3.07 0.67
N PHE A 119 1.36 -3.80 -0.21
CA PHE A 119 2.41 -4.75 0.11
C PHE A 119 3.74 -4.20 -0.40
N LEU A 120 4.70 -4.05 0.52
CA LEU A 120 6.06 -3.63 0.24
C LEU A 120 6.92 -4.85 -0.06
N TYR A 121 7.35 -4.96 -1.31
CA TYR A 121 8.46 -5.81 -1.68
C TYR A 121 9.76 -5.07 -1.40
N ALA A 122 10.44 -5.43 -0.31
CA ALA A 122 11.66 -4.76 0.09
C ALA A 122 12.76 -4.87 -0.99
N GLY A 123 13.55 -3.81 -1.13
CA GLY A 123 14.73 -3.80 -1.99
C GLY A 123 15.77 -4.81 -1.51
N TYR A 124 16.57 -5.33 -2.43
CA TYR A 124 17.66 -6.24 -2.10
C TYR A 124 18.81 -6.08 -3.10
N GLY A 125 20.01 -5.81 -2.60
CA GLY A 125 21.16 -5.44 -3.43
C GLY A 125 20.82 -4.23 -4.30
N ASP A 126 21.01 -4.37 -5.61
CA ASP A 126 20.72 -3.31 -6.59
C ASP A 126 19.24 -3.24 -7.01
N ARG A 127 18.37 -4.13 -6.51
CA ARG A 127 16.95 -4.10 -6.83
C ARG A 127 16.25 -3.07 -5.91
N PRO A 128 15.55 -2.06 -6.47
CA PRO A 128 14.79 -1.12 -5.65
C PRO A 128 13.60 -1.81 -4.98
N ALA A 129 13.02 -1.13 -3.99
CA ALA A 129 11.80 -1.59 -3.35
C ALA A 129 10.58 -1.27 -4.23
N TYR A 130 9.51 -2.05 -4.10
CA TYR A 130 8.27 -1.83 -4.84
C TYR A 130 7.07 -1.96 -3.91
N ASN A 131 6.09 -1.07 -4.09
CA ASN A 131 4.79 -1.20 -3.46
C ASN A 131 3.79 -1.72 -4.46
N PHE A 132 3.16 -2.83 -4.13
CA PHE A 132 1.99 -3.35 -4.83
C PHE A 132 0.76 -2.91 -4.06
N SER A 133 -0.28 -2.43 -4.73
CA SER A 133 -1.50 -1.99 -4.05
C SER A 133 -2.75 -2.56 -4.70
N GLY A 134 -3.68 -2.97 -3.84
CA GLY A 134 -5.01 -3.44 -4.23
C GLY A 134 -6.07 -2.87 -3.31
N SER A 135 -7.31 -2.90 -3.74
CA SER A 135 -8.45 -2.51 -2.91
C SER A 135 -9.58 -3.52 -3.02
N HIS A 136 -10.44 -3.52 -2.02
CA HIS A 136 -11.65 -4.33 -2.00
C HIS A 136 -12.80 -3.54 -1.39
N LYS A 137 -14.01 -3.72 -1.94
CA LYS A 137 -15.21 -3.09 -1.42
C LYS A 137 -15.50 -3.58 0.00
N VAL A 138 -15.81 -2.66 0.88
CA VAL A 138 -16.10 -2.97 2.27
C VAL A 138 -17.53 -3.44 2.43
N THR A 139 -17.72 -4.46 3.26
CA THR A 139 -19.00 -4.84 3.85
C THR A 139 -18.89 -4.67 5.36
N TYR A 140 -19.66 -3.75 5.93
CA TYR A 140 -19.69 -3.54 7.38
C TYR A 140 -20.49 -4.64 8.06
N ASN A 141 -19.83 -5.39 8.93
CA ASN A 141 -20.33 -6.61 9.54
C ASN A 141 -20.23 -6.60 11.08
N GLN A 142 -20.09 -5.42 11.70
CA GLN A 142 -19.96 -5.25 13.17
C GLN A 142 -21.06 -5.92 14.03
N PHE A 143 -22.18 -6.30 13.43
CA PHE A 143 -23.30 -6.98 14.10
C PHE A 143 -23.58 -8.39 13.55
N VAL A 144 -22.69 -8.93 12.71
CA VAL A 144 -22.89 -10.19 11.99
C VAL A 144 -21.72 -11.13 12.28
N SER A 145 -22.05 -12.39 12.57
CA SER A 145 -21.11 -13.50 12.68
C SER A 145 -21.42 -14.54 11.61
N PRO A 146 -20.42 -15.18 10.96
CA PRO A 146 -18.98 -15.08 11.21
C PRO A 146 -18.30 -13.88 10.50
N PRO A 147 -17.05 -13.53 10.88
CA PRO A 147 -16.21 -12.59 10.14
C PRO A 147 -16.06 -12.95 8.66
N LEU A 148 -15.86 -11.94 7.81
CA LEU A 148 -15.83 -12.12 6.36
C LEU A 148 -14.45 -12.52 5.85
N ASN A 149 -14.44 -13.35 4.80
CA ASN A 149 -13.23 -13.73 4.07
C ASN A 149 -13.40 -13.33 2.60
N PHE A 150 -12.34 -12.79 2.00
CA PHE A 150 -12.36 -12.37 0.59
C PHE A 150 -10.93 -12.33 0.02
N THR A 151 -10.82 -11.99 -1.26
CA THR A 151 -9.52 -11.83 -1.94
C THR A 151 -9.34 -10.42 -2.48
N ILE A 152 -8.12 -9.93 -2.40
CA ILE A 152 -7.70 -8.67 -3.00
C ILE A 152 -6.82 -8.99 -4.20
N THR A 153 -7.10 -8.35 -5.33
CA THR A 153 -6.22 -8.41 -6.51
C THR A 153 -5.48 -7.09 -6.61
N PRO A 154 -4.14 -7.09 -6.51
CA PRO A 154 -3.35 -5.88 -6.70
C PRO A 154 -3.50 -5.38 -8.14
N LYS A 155 -3.65 -4.06 -8.29
CA LYS A 155 -3.87 -3.39 -9.59
C LYS A 155 -2.84 -2.31 -9.88
N LYS A 156 -2.08 -1.89 -8.87
CA LYS A 156 -1.07 -0.84 -9.00
C LYS A 156 0.27 -1.36 -8.47
N VAL A 157 1.34 -0.94 -9.12
CA VAL A 157 2.70 -1.15 -8.65
C VAL A 157 3.51 0.10 -8.92
N PHE A 158 4.33 0.50 -7.97
CA PHE A 158 5.25 1.62 -8.13
C PHE A 158 6.58 1.34 -7.42
N GLY A 159 7.67 1.80 -8.02
CA GLY A 159 9.00 1.77 -7.41
C GLY A 159 9.06 2.76 -6.25
N VAL A 160 9.71 2.34 -5.17
CA VAL A 160 10.07 3.19 -4.03
C VAL A 160 11.55 3.52 -4.19
N ALA A 161 11.83 4.81 -4.40
CA ALA A 161 13.19 5.35 -4.54
C ALA A 161 13.78 5.70 -3.17
#